data_AF-A0A6P1BBG6-F1
#
_entry.id   AF-A0A6P1BBG6-F1
#
_cell.length_a   1.000
_cell.length_b   1.000
_cell.length_c   1.000
_cell.angle_alpha   90.00
_cell.angle_beta   90.00
_cell.angle_gamma   90.00
#
_symmetry.space_group_name_H-M   'P 1'
#
loop_
_entity.id
_entity.type
_entity.pdbx_description
1 polymer ?
#
loop_
_entity_poly.entity_id
_entity_poly.type
_entity_poly.pdbx_seq_one_letter_code
_entity_poly.pdbx_strand_id
1 'polypeptide(L)'
;MTVVSNQQLSKDMQAKAHLLIDQVGLVPQAQDQPLQAGDLLFYISETTMPMAAFLQSHGLFMDDEGLHFDFSQFDAIREVAVKVVAEHDAGKLDGVWKQFDLSTDEDADYNGEYILLALAALAIMYDQGA
;
A
#
# COMPACT_ATOMS: atom_id res chain seq x y z
N MET A 1 5.15 11.19 10.92
CA MET A 1 5.93 10.58 9.83
C MET A 1 7.04 9.69 10.37
N THR A 2 7.07 8.44 9.92
CA THR A 2 8.05 7.39 10.22
C THR A 2 8.85 7.10 8.95
N VAL A 3 10.15 6.80 9.09
CA VAL A 3 11.02 6.40 7.97
C VAL A 3 11.66 5.06 8.31
N VAL A 4 11.58 4.10 7.39
CA VAL A 4 12.16 2.77 7.55
C VAL A 4 13.00 2.43 6.33
N SER A 5 14.29 2.18 6.54
CA SER A 5 15.19 1.76 5.47
C SER A 5 14.81 0.40 4.90
N ASN A 6 15.13 0.13 3.63
CA ASN A 6 14.83 -1.16 2.99
C ASN A 6 15.39 -2.36 3.74
N GLN A 7 16.56 -2.21 4.38
CA GLN A 7 17.15 -3.26 5.20
C GLN A 7 16.32 -3.53 6.45
N GLN A 8 15.86 -2.47 7.14
CA GLN A 8 15.04 -2.61 8.33
C GLN A 8 13.66 -3.15 7.97
N LEU A 9 13.03 -2.62 6.92
CA LEU A 9 11.74 -3.09 6.41
C LEU A 9 11.78 -4.58 6.07
N SER A 10 12.85 -5.05 5.41
CA SER A 10 13.01 -6.49 5.12
C SER A 10 13.08 -7.34 6.39
N LYS A 11 13.80 -6.88 7.43
CA LYS A 11 13.88 -7.59 8.71
C LYS A 11 12.52 -7.64 9.42
N ASP A 12 11.79 -6.52 9.41
CA ASP A 12 10.47 -6.43 10.05
C ASP A 12 9.44 -7.30 9.32
N MET A 13 9.48 -7.32 7.98
CA MET A 13 8.67 -8.21 7.17
C MET A 13 8.97 -9.69 7.47
N GLN A 14 10.24 -10.06 7.59
CA GLN A 14 10.62 -11.44 7.95
C GLN A 14 10.17 -11.81 9.36
N ALA A 15 10.30 -10.89 10.33
CA ALA A 15 9.86 -11.10 11.71
C ALA A 15 8.33 -11.30 11.81
N LYS A 16 7.57 -10.71 10.88
CA LYS A 16 6.11 -10.77 10.83
C LYS A 16 5.56 -11.60 9.66
N ALA A 17 6.39 -12.40 8.99
CA ALA A 17 6.06 -13.01 7.71
C ALA A 17 4.76 -13.83 7.73
N HIS A 18 4.56 -14.63 8.78
CA HIS A 18 3.32 -15.40 8.95
C HIS A 18 2.07 -14.51 9.01
N LEU A 19 2.11 -13.37 9.72
CA LEU A 19 0.97 -12.44 9.77
C LEU A 19 0.77 -11.75 8.43
N LEU A 20 1.86 -11.36 7.76
CA LEU A 20 1.80 -10.67 6.48
C LEU A 20 1.23 -11.58 5.37
N ILE A 21 1.61 -12.86 5.35
CA ILE A 21 1.11 -13.81 4.36
C ILE A 21 -0.31 -14.27 4.74
N ASP A 22 -0.51 -14.75 5.96
CA ASP A 22 -1.74 -15.46 6.32
C ASP A 22 -2.90 -14.53 6.67
N GLN A 23 -2.64 -13.32 7.20
CA GLN A 23 -3.67 -12.38 7.63
C GLN A 23 -3.85 -11.20 6.67
N VAL A 24 -2.75 -10.66 6.16
CA VAL A 24 -2.80 -9.53 5.20
C VAL A 24 -2.98 -10.01 3.77
N GLY A 25 -2.55 -11.24 3.45
CA GLY A 25 -2.62 -11.78 2.10
C GLY A 25 -1.47 -11.32 1.20
N LEU A 26 -0.35 -10.87 1.78
CA LEU A 26 0.82 -10.46 1.01
C LEU A 26 1.41 -11.68 0.28
N VAL A 27 1.51 -11.56 -1.04
CA VAL A 27 2.11 -12.60 -1.90
C VAL A 27 3.58 -12.26 -2.15
N PRO A 28 4.54 -13.13 -1.76
CA PRO A 28 5.95 -12.96 -2.10
C PRO A 28 6.17 -12.99 -3.61
N GLN A 29 7.06 -12.15 -4.13
CA GLN A 29 7.46 -12.18 -5.54
C GLN A 29 8.31 -13.42 -5.88
N ALA A 30 9.01 -13.98 -4.89
CA ALA A 30 9.80 -15.21 -5.02
C ALA A 30 9.41 -16.21 -3.92
N GLN A 31 8.90 -17.39 -4.31
CA GLN A 31 8.41 -18.41 -3.37
C GLN A 31 9.53 -19.12 -2.60
N ASP A 32 10.77 -19.06 -3.09
CA ASP A 32 11.95 -19.71 -2.50
C ASP A 32 12.81 -18.75 -1.67
N GLN A 33 12.38 -17.50 -1.50
CA GLN A 33 13.09 -16.50 -0.71
C GLN A 33 12.26 -16.01 0.48
N PRO A 34 12.89 -15.57 1.58
CA PRO A 34 12.19 -14.85 2.63
C PRO A 34 11.56 -13.58 2.07
N LEU A 35 10.48 -13.10 2.71
CA LEU A 35 9.92 -11.78 2.41
C LEU A 35 10.99 -10.69 2.53
N GLN A 36 10.91 -9.70 1.65
CA GLN A 36 11.80 -8.54 1.60
C GLN A 36 11.00 -7.28 1.34
N ALA A 37 11.64 -6.12 1.58
CA ALA A 37 11.05 -4.81 1.33
C ALA A 37 10.43 -4.71 -0.08
N GLY A 38 11.09 -5.28 -1.10
CA GLY A 38 10.60 -5.27 -2.47
C GLY A 38 9.21 -5.91 -2.64
N ASP A 39 8.86 -6.90 -1.82
CA ASP A 39 7.54 -7.53 -1.88
C ASP A 39 6.45 -6.54 -1.46
N LEU A 40 6.68 -5.73 -0.42
CA LEU A 40 5.71 -4.69 0.01
C LEU A 40 5.72 -3.49 -0.94
N LEU A 41 6.92 -3.04 -1.33
CA LEU A 41 7.08 -1.83 -2.15
C LEU A 41 6.44 -1.97 -3.53
N PHE A 42 6.33 -3.18 -4.05
CA PHE A 42 5.57 -3.49 -5.26
C PHE A 42 4.12 -3.01 -5.18
N TYR A 43 3.44 -3.24 -4.05
CA TYR A 43 2.03 -2.80 -3.86
C TYR A 43 1.88 -1.27 -3.80
N ILE A 44 2.98 -0.52 -3.70
CA ILE A 44 2.96 0.95 -3.66
C ILE A 44 3.43 1.51 -5.01
N SER A 45 4.36 0.83 -5.71
CA SER A 45 4.99 1.32 -6.95
C SER A 45 4.10 1.23 -8.18
N GLU A 46 3.11 0.32 -8.20
CA GLU A 46 2.22 0.12 -9.35
C GLU A 46 1.06 1.13 -9.42
N THR A 47 1.01 2.09 -8.49
CA THR A 47 -0.03 3.13 -8.49
C THR A 47 0.13 4.11 -9.65
N THR A 48 -0.98 4.65 -10.13
CA THR A 48 -0.98 5.71 -11.16
C THR A 48 -0.27 6.96 -10.65
N MET A 49 0.26 7.80 -11.55
CA MET A 49 0.95 9.04 -11.14
C MET A 49 0.08 9.96 -10.25
N PRO A 50 -1.21 10.19 -10.53
CA PRO A 50 -2.07 10.98 -9.64
C PRO A 50 -2.23 10.34 -8.26
N MET A 51 -2.34 9.01 -8.17
CA MET A 51 -2.43 8.29 -6.91
C MET A 51 -1.11 8.34 -6.13
N ALA A 52 0.03 8.12 -6.79
CA ALA A 52 1.35 8.24 -6.17
C ALA A 52 1.59 9.63 -5.58
N ALA A 53 1.19 10.70 -6.30
CA ALA A 53 1.25 12.07 -5.79
C ALA A 53 0.35 12.29 -4.57
N PHE A 54 -0.86 11.70 -4.57
CA PHE A 54 -1.75 11.73 -3.42
C PHE A 54 -1.14 11.01 -2.21
N LEU A 55 -0.62 9.78 -2.38
CA LEU A 55 0.04 9.02 -1.33
C LEU A 55 1.21 9.80 -0.73
N GLN A 56 2.06 10.39 -1.58
CA GLN A 56 3.18 11.22 -1.14
C GLN A 56 2.73 12.43 -0.33
N SER A 57 1.67 13.14 -0.77
CA SER A 57 1.11 14.27 -0.01
C SER A 57 0.51 13.86 1.34
N HIS A 58 0.17 12.58 1.50
CA HIS A 58 -0.32 11.94 2.72
C HIS A 58 0.76 11.14 3.45
N GLY A 59 2.04 11.36 3.10
CA GLY A 59 3.19 10.83 3.82
C GLY A 59 3.54 9.38 3.52
N LEU A 60 2.90 8.72 2.55
CA LEU A 60 3.27 7.37 2.08
C LEU A 60 4.05 7.46 0.77
N PHE A 61 5.38 7.31 0.83
CA PHE A 61 6.24 7.35 -0.36
C PHE A 61 7.60 6.70 -0.09
N MET A 62 8.36 6.43 -1.15
CA MET A 62 9.73 5.91 -1.05
C MET A 62 10.73 6.92 -1.60
N ASP A 63 11.88 7.05 -0.94
CA ASP A 63 13.05 7.75 -1.45
C ASP A 63 14.35 7.00 -1.08
N ASP A 64 15.50 7.66 -1.22
CA ASP A 64 16.82 7.08 -0.93
C ASP A 64 17.01 6.66 0.54
N GLU A 65 16.23 7.21 1.48
CA GLU A 65 16.27 6.84 2.90
C GLU A 65 15.43 5.59 3.20
N GLY A 66 14.43 5.31 2.37
CA GLY A 66 13.55 4.14 2.46
C GLY A 66 12.07 4.49 2.33
N LEU A 67 11.23 3.71 3.01
CA LEU A 67 9.78 3.90 3.01
C LEU A 67 9.38 4.90 4.10
N HIS A 68 8.74 5.98 3.68
CA HIS A 68 8.09 6.98 4.53
C HIS A 68 6.61 6.62 4.67
N PHE A 69 6.07 6.74 5.88
CA PHE A 69 4.63 6.59 6.13
C PHE A 69 4.20 7.44 7.33
N ASP A 70 2.96 7.94 7.31
CA ASP A 70 2.35 8.64 8.44
C ASP A 70 1.05 7.96 8.86
N PHE A 71 1.07 7.30 10.03
CA PHE A 71 -0.10 6.60 10.58
C PHE A 71 -1.33 7.51 10.73
N SER A 72 -1.14 8.81 11.00
CA SER A 72 -2.27 9.75 11.12
C SER A 72 -3.01 9.98 9.80
N GLN A 73 -2.40 9.62 8.67
CA GLN A 73 -2.97 9.76 7.33
C GLN A 73 -3.55 8.44 6.79
N PHE A 74 -3.37 7.31 7.50
CA PHE A 74 -3.80 6.00 7.00
C PHE A 74 -5.31 5.93 6.76
N ASP A 75 -6.12 6.56 7.61
CA ASP A 75 -7.57 6.59 7.43
C ASP A 75 -7.97 7.35 6.15
N ALA A 76 -7.31 8.47 5.88
CA ALA A 76 -7.57 9.26 4.66
C ALA A 76 -7.15 8.49 3.39
N ILE A 77 -6.00 7.81 3.42
CA ILE A 77 -5.54 6.97 2.31
C ILE A 77 -6.50 5.79 2.12
N ARG A 78 -6.91 5.14 3.22
CA ARG A 78 -7.86 4.01 3.20
C ARG A 78 -9.21 4.41 2.62
N GLU A 79 -9.75 5.57 3.00
CA GLU A 79 -11.04 6.05 2.50
C GLU A 79 -11.02 6.17 0.96
N VAL A 80 -9.94 6.71 0.41
CA VAL A 80 -9.78 6.83 -1.05
C VAL A 80 -9.65 5.46 -1.71
N ALA A 81 -8.79 4.58 -1.19
CA ALA A 81 -8.58 3.25 -1.76
C ALA A 81 -9.87 2.38 -1.72
N VAL A 82 -10.62 2.41 -0.63
CA VAL A 82 -11.95 1.74 -0.53
C VAL A 82 -12.91 2.31 -1.57
N LYS A 83 -12.89 3.64 -1.77
CA LYS A 83 -13.78 4.29 -2.73
C LYS A 83 -13.43 3.95 -4.17
N VAL A 84 -12.15 3.75 -4.50
CA VAL A 84 -11.72 3.25 -5.81
C VAL A 84 -12.38 1.89 -6.08
N VAL A 85 -12.23 0.93 -5.19
CA VAL A 85 -12.85 -0.40 -5.34
C VAL A 85 -14.38 -0.31 -5.42
N ALA A 86 -15.01 0.42 -4.51
CA ALA A 86 -16.46 0.53 -4.45
C ALA A 86 -17.08 1.22 -5.68
N GLU A 87 -16.42 2.22 -6.25
CA GLU A 87 -16.87 2.88 -7.48
C GLU A 87 -16.73 1.98 -8.70
N HIS A 88 -15.66 1.17 -8.77
CA HIS A 88 -15.45 0.17 -9.82
C HIS A 88 -16.55 -0.90 -9.80
N ASP A 89 -16.76 -1.53 -8.66
CA ASP A 89 -17.78 -2.57 -8.45
C ASP A 89 -19.19 -2.07 -8.82
N ALA A 90 -19.45 -0.78 -8.58
CA ALA A 90 -20.73 -0.15 -8.88
C ALA A 90 -20.84 0.39 -10.31
N GLY A 91 -19.78 0.35 -11.11
CA GLY A 91 -19.70 0.97 -12.44
C GLY A 91 -19.84 2.49 -12.43
N LYS A 92 -19.46 3.17 -11.33
CA LYS A 92 -19.64 4.61 -11.11
C LYS A 92 -18.31 5.36 -11.19
N LEU A 93 -17.77 5.49 -12.40
CA LEU A 93 -16.40 5.95 -12.63
C LEU A 93 -16.21 7.49 -12.68
N ASP A 94 -17.26 8.27 -12.39
CA ASP A 94 -17.22 9.74 -12.43
C ASP A 94 -16.59 10.37 -11.16
N GLY A 95 -16.32 9.58 -10.12
CA GLY A 95 -15.81 10.04 -8.84
C GLY A 95 -14.28 9.99 -8.72
N VAL A 96 -13.77 9.18 -7.80
CA VAL A 96 -12.32 9.04 -7.58
C VAL A 96 -11.61 8.46 -8.79
N TRP A 97 -12.31 7.63 -9.58
CA TRP A 97 -11.79 7.11 -10.85
C TRP A 97 -11.37 8.23 -11.80
N LYS A 98 -12.27 9.18 -12.04
CA LYS A 98 -11.97 10.37 -12.85
C LYS A 98 -10.94 11.29 -12.20
N GLN A 99 -10.94 11.41 -10.87
CA GLN A 99 -9.96 12.24 -10.15
C GLN A 99 -8.53 11.72 -10.30
N PHE A 100 -8.36 10.40 -10.29
CA PHE A 100 -7.06 9.73 -10.38
C PHE A 100 -6.72 9.23 -11.80
N ASP A 101 -7.56 9.56 -12.80
CA ASP A 101 -7.38 9.16 -14.20
C ASP A 101 -7.32 7.63 -14.39
N LEU A 102 -8.16 6.92 -13.64
CA LEU A 102 -8.26 5.45 -13.67
C LEU A 102 -9.16 5.00 -14.84
N SER A 103 -8.77 3.93 -15.51
CA SER A 103 -9.41 3.51 -16.77
C SER A 103 -9.48 2.00 -16.99
N THR A 104 -8.69 1.19 -16.29
CA THR A 104 -8.66 -0.27 -16.46
C THR A 104 -9.11 -1.00 -15.20
N ASP A 105 -9.46 -2.27 -15.31
CA ASP A 105 -9.74 -3.10 -14.13
C ASP A 105 -8.49 -3.23 -13.23
N GLU A 106 -7.29 -3.25 -13.82
CA GLU A 106 -6.02 -3.25 -13.08
C GLU A 106 -5.84 -1.99 -12.22
N ASP A 107 -6.43 -0.85 -12.60
CA ASP A 107 -6.39 0.35 -11.78
C ASP A 107 -7.17 0.19 -10.46
N ALA A 108 -8.21 -0.66 -10.43
CA ALA A 108 -8.93 -0.99 -9.20
C ALA A 108 -8.02 -1.76 -8.23
N ASP A 109 -7.25 -2.71 -8.76
CA ASP A 109 -6.28 -3.49 -8.00
C ASP A 109 -5.16 -2.58 -7.48
N TYR A 110 -4.49 -1.84 -8.36
CA TYR A 110 -3.28 -1.09 -8.00
C TYR A 110 -3.58 0.15 -7.13
N ASN A 111 -4.68 0.85 -7.39
CA ASN A 111 -5.02 2.10 -6.70
C ASN A 111 -6.06 1.90 -5.59
N GLY A 112 -6.51 0.66 -5.40
CA GLY A 112 -7.46 0.26 -4.35
C GLY A 112 -6.87 -0.86 -3.50
N GLU A 113 -6.96 -2.10 -3.98
CA GLU A 113 -6.63 -3.29 -3.21
C GLU A 113 -5.18 -3.31 -2.72
N TYR A 114 -4.23 -2.94 -3.58
CA TYR A 114 -2.80 -2.96 -3.28
C TYR A 114 -2.45 -1.94 -2.19
N ILE A 115 -3.04 -0.74 -2.25
CA ILE A 115 -2.90 0.27 -1.19
C ILE A 115 -3.47 -0.25 0.13
N LEU A 116 -4.66 -0.87 0.12
CA LEU A 116 -5.26 -1.43 1.33
C LEU A 116 -4.39 -2.52 1.96
N LEU A 117 -3.80 -3.39 1.13
CA LEU A 117 -2.86 -4.42 1.55
C LEU A 117 -1.60 -3.79 2.16
N ALA A 118 -1.03 -2.77 1.51
CA ALA A 118 0.15 -2.07 2.01
C ALA A 118 -0.11 -1.40 3.36
N LEU A 119 -1.25 -0.72 3.54
CA LEU A 119 -1.63 -0.12 4.82
C LEU A 119 -1.80 -1.19 5.92
N ALA A 120 -2.42 -2.31 5.61
CA ALA A 120 -2.60 -3.42 6.56
C ALA A 120 -1.27 -4.04 6.97
N ALA A 121 -0.34 -4.25 6.01
CA ALA A 121 1.01 -4.73 6.28
C ALA A 121 1.78 -3.78 7.21
N LEU A 122 1.73 -2.48 6.93
CA LEU A 122 2.39 -1.45 7.74
C LEU A 122 1.80 -1.38 9.16
N ALA A 123 0.48 -1.51 9.29
CA ALA A 123 -0.17 -1.58 10.59
C ALA A 123 0.30 -2.81 11.40
N ILE A 124 0.36 -4.00 10.80
CA ILE A 124 0.85 -5.20 11.50
C ILE A 124 2.29 -5.05 11.98
N MET A 125 3.15 -4.38 11.21
CA MET A 125 4.56 -4.25 11.54
C MET A 125 4.82 -3.14 12.56
N TYR A 126 4.13 -2.00 12.45
CA TYR A 126 4.55 -0.77 13.13
C TYR A 126 3.46 -0.08 13.95
N ASP A 127 2.20 -0.51 13.86
CA ASP A 127 1.17 0.00 14.77
C ASP A 127 1.41 -0.60 16.16
N GLN A 128 2.07 0.17 17.02
CA GLN A 128 2.35 -0.24 18.41
C GLN A 128 1.14 -0.09 19.33
N GLY A 129 -0.06 0.09 18.76
CA GLY A 129 -1.33 0.05 19.46
C GLY A 129 -1.91 1.43 19.74
N ALA A 130 -3.23 1.48 19.57
CA ALA A 130 -4.11 2.32 20.37
C ALA A 130 -3.97 2.04 21.88
#